data_AF-A0A485NG66-F1
#
_entry.id   AF-A0A485NG66-F1
#
_cell.length_a   1.000
_cell.length_b   1.000
_cell.length_c   1.000
_cell.angle_alpha   90.00
_cell.angle_beta   90.00
_cell.angle_gamma   90.00
#
_symmetry.space_group_name_H-M   'P 1'
#
loop_
_entity.id
_entity.type
_entity.pdbx_description
1 polymer ?
#
loop_
_entity_poly.entity_id
_entity_poly.type
_entity_poly.pdbx_seq_one_letter_code
_entity_poly.pdbx_strand_id
1 'polypeptide(L)' 'MSGGYDLNLFASPPDCSFLCSVCHGVLKRPVRLPCSHIFCKKCILRWLARC' A
#
# COMPACT_ATOMS: atom_id res chain seq x y z
N MET A 1 -6.87 -5.91 -10.60
CA MET A 1 -6.69 -6.40 -9.21
C MET A 1 -5.88 -5.41 -8.36
N SER A 2 -6.13 -4.10 -8.47
CA SER A 2 -5.03 -3.15 -8.28
C SER A 2 -5.05 -2.51 -6.89
N GLY A 3 -4.18 -3.01 -6.01
CA GLY A 3 -3.72 -2.31 -4.82
C GLY A 3 -2.49 -1.47 -5.16
N GLY A 4 -2.47 -0.22 -4.69
CA GLY A 4 -1.37 0.73 -4.91
C GLY A 4 -1.40 1.48 -6.25
N TYR A 5 -0.48 2.44 -6.41
CA TYR A 5 -0.14 3.06 -7.70
C TYR A 5 1.03 2.32 -8.35
N ASP A 6 1.06 2.34 -9.68
CA ASP A 6 2.15 1.76 -10.47
C ASP A 6 3.42 2.61 -10.32
N LEU A 7 4.58 1.95 -10.21
CA LEU A 7 5.86 2.63 -10.02
C LEU A 7 6.25 3.47 -11.25
N ASN A 8 5.79 3.10 -12.45
CA ASN A 8 6.07 3.83 -13.68
C ASN A 8 5.38 5.20 -13.75
N LEU A 9 4.47 5.51 -12.81
CA LEU A 9 3.84 6.83 -12.71
C LEU A 9 4.76 7.89 -12.06
N PHE A 10 5.88 7.48 -11.48
CA PHE A 10 6.76 8.36 -10.72
C PHE A 10 8.05 8.61 -11.49
N ALA A 11 8.48 9.88 -11.55
CA ALA A 11 9.72 10.28 -12.23
C ALA A 11 11.00 9.77 -11.54
N SER A 12 10.88 9.28 -10.31
CA SER A 12 11.99 8.73 -9.53
C SER A 12 11.47 7.59 -8.66
N PRO A 13 12.32 6.61 -8.30
CA PRO A 13 11.91 5.50 -7.45
C PRO A 13 11.40 6.02 -6.11
N PRO A 14 10.17 5.69 -5.71
CA PRO A 14 9.61 6.11 -4.43
C PRO A 14 10.31 5.40 -3.28
N ASP A 15 10.45 6.10 -2.15
CA ASP A 15 11.02 5.53 -0.94
C ASP A 15 10.21 4.30 -0.47
N CYS A 16 10.92 3.30 0.08
CA CYS A 16 10.32 2.05 0.55
C CYS A 16 9.23 2.27 1.62
N SER A 17 9.29 3.37 2.37
CA SER A 17 8.28 3.77 3.37
C SER A 17 6.93 4.11 2.74
N PHE A 18 6.90 4.42 1.44
CA PHE A 18 5.68 4.68 0.69
C PHE A 18 5.15 3.47 -0.07
N LEU A 19 5.72 2.29 0.14
CA LEU A 19 5.29 1.06 -0.51
C LEU A 19 4.37 0.25 0.40
N CYS A 20 3.31 -0.30 -0.19
CA CYS A 20 2.41 -1.20 0.51
C CYS A 20 3.01 -2.61 0.52
N SER A 21 3.26 -3.20 1.69
CA SER A 21 3.82 -4.56 1.80
C SER A 21 2.87 -5.69 1.34
N VAL A 22 1.62 -5.38 1.01
CA VAL A 22 0.66 -6.37 0.47
C VAL A 22 0.64 -6.39 -1.06
N CYS A 23 0.78 -5.24 -1.71
CA CYS A 23 0.67 -5.14 -3.17
C CYS A 23 1.95 -4.64 -3.85
N HIS A 24 2.98 -4.30 -3.07
CA HIS A 24 4.30 -3.82 -3.48
C HIS A 24 4.29 -2.56 -4.38
N GLY A 25 3.13 -1.93 -4.53
CA GLY A 25 2.98 -0.64 -5.21
C GLY A 25 2.94 0.52 -4.21
N VAL A 26 3.02 1.74 -4.73
CA VAL A 26 2.96 2.96 -3.90
C VAL A 26 1.61 3.06 -3.21
N LEU A 27 1.61 3.43 -1.94
CA LEU A 27 0.44 3.52 -1.10
C LEU A 27 -0.69 4.34 -1.75
N LYS A 28 -1.84 3.69 -1.96
CA LYS A 28 -3.05 4.31 -2.48
C LYS A 28 -4.12 4.37 -1.40
N ARG A 29 -4.52 5.59 -1.03
CA ARG A 29 -5.39 5.85 0.15
C ARG A 29 -4.83 5.13 1.39
N PRO A 30 -3.64 5.54 1.88
CA PRO A 30 -2.96 4.87 2.97
C PRO A 30 -3.82 4.83 4.25
N VAL A 31 -3.69 3.74 4.99
CA VAL A 31 -4.25 3.56 6.33
C VAL A 31 -3.10 3.18 7.24
N ARG A 32 -2.88 3.97 8.30
CA ARG A 32 -1.90 3.69 9.34
C ARG A 32 -2.57 2.87 10.45
N LEU A 33 -1.99 1.72 10.78
CA LEU A 33 -2.42 0.88 11.88
C LEU A 33 -1.82 1.36 13.21
N PRO A 34 -2.40 0.95 14.36
CA PRO A 34 -1.83 1.25 15.68
C PRO A 34 -0.40 0.75 15.87
N CYS A 35 -0.02 -0.34 15.19
CA CYS A 35 1.36 -0.84 15.14
C CYS A 35 2.30 -0.02 14.24
N SER A 36 1.87 1.16 13.80
CA SER A 36 2.59 2.10 12.92
C SER A 36 2.87 1.62 11.48
N HIS A 37 2.39 0.45 11.07
CA HIS A 37 2.46 0.00 9.68
C HIS A 37 1.41 0.70 8.80
N ILE A 38 1.77 0.99 7.54
CA ILE A 38 0.90 1.69 6.60
C ILE A 38 0.62 0.81 5.38
N PHE A 39 -0.65 0.75 4.97
CA PHE A 39 -1.10 -0.09 3.85
C PHE A 39 -2.08 0.67 2.96
N CYS A 40 -2.28 0.22 1.72
CA CYS A 40 -3.41 0.68 0.92
C CYS A 40 -4.73 0.27 1.60
N LYS A 41 -5.73 1.18 1.67
CA LYS A 41 -7.05 0.89 2.25
C LYS A 41 -7.66 -0.42 1.73
N LYS A 42 -7.60 -0.65 0.40
CA LYS A 42 -8.12 -1.89 -0.20
C LYS A 42 -7.32 -3.13 0.21
N CYS A 43 -6.01 -3.00 0.36
CA CYS A 43 -5.13 -4.11 0.72
C CYS A 43 -5.39 -4.57 2.15
N ILE A 44 -5.43 -3.64 3.11
CA ILE A 44 -5.66 -3.99 4.51
C ILE A 44 -7.08 -4.52 4.73
N LEU A 45 -8.10 -3.93 4.13
CA LEU A 45 -9.48 -4.43 4.24
C LEU A 45 -9.62 -5.85 3.68
N ARG A 46 -8.98 -6.15 2.55
CA ARG A 46 -9.00 -7.50 1.96
C ARG A 46 -8.14 -8.50 2.74
N TRP A 47 -7.10 -8.04 3.43
CA TRP A 47 -6.29 -8.88 4.29
C TRP A 47 -7.06 -9.25 5.56
N LEU A 48 -7.72 -8.27 6.20
CA LEU A 48 -8.57 -8.49 7.38
C LEU A 48 -9.83 -9.31 7.08
N ALA A 49 -10.44 -9.14 5.90
CA ALA A 49 -11.61 -9.92 5.47
C ALA A 49 -11.29 -11.37 5.06
N ARG A 50 -10.03 -11.81 5.22
CA ARG A 50 -9.59 -13.18 4.93
C ARG A 50 -9.57 -14.07 6.18
N CYS A 51 -10.01 -13.54 7.32
CA CYS A 51 -10.27 -14.25 8.56
C CYS A 51 -11.74 -14.65 8.67
#